data_AF-A0A0L1I4Y1-F1
#
_entry.id   AF-A0A0L1I4Y1-F1
#
_cell.length_a   1.000
_cell.length_b   1.000
_cell.length_c   1.000
_cell.angle_alpha   90.00
_cell.angle_beta   90.00
_cell.angle_gamma   90.00
#
_symmetry.space_group_name_H-M   'P 1'
#
loop_
_entity.id
_entity.type
_entity.pdbx_description
1 polymer ?
#
loop_
_entity_poly.entity_id
_entity_poly.type
_entity_poly.pdbx_seq_one_letter_code
_entity_poly.pdbx_strand_id
1 'polypeptide(L)'
;MQQNIKSYCENLAYNYDIPKDIERNEWLKAYYYMTDILLINENKFHNYFYHLISYGKCDKNFFLEVIDIHINSWRNIRRSMNNLWTKKLNDTFKNHPYVTKK
;
A
#
# COMPACT_ATOMS: atom_id res chain seq x y z
N MET A 1 -4.86 -0.84 6.38
CA MET A 1 -3.65 -0.26 5.77
C MET A 1 -3.97 1.05 5.05
N GLN A 2 -4.73 1.06 3.95
CA GLN A 2 -5.10 2.32 3.27
C GLN A 2 -5.83 3.28 4.22
N GLN A 3 -6.76 2.79 5.05
CA GLN A 3 -7.39 3.58 6.11
C GLN A 3 -6.36 4.17 7.10
N ASN A 4 -5.37 3.37 7.53
CA ASN A 4 -4.31 3.84 8.42
C ASN A 4 -3.50 4.99 7.80
N ILE A 5 -3.15 4.87 6.51
CA ILE A 5 -2.45 5.94 5.78
C ILE A 5 -3.34 7.17 5.60
N LYS A 6 -4.65 6.98 5.35
CA LYS A 6 -5.61 8.08 5.30
C LYS A 6 -5.63 8.86 6.61
N SER A 7 -5.84 8.16 7.73
CA SER A 7 -5.83 8.79 9.06
C SER A 7 -4.48 9.44 9.40
N TYR A 8 -3.38 8.83 8.97
CA TYR A 8 -2.05 9.43 9.13
C TYR A 8 -1.89 10.72 8.33
N CYS A 9 -2.36 10.74 7.07
CA CYS A 9 -2.40 11.93 6.22
C CYS A 9 -3.24 13.04 6.86
N GLU A 10 -4.46 12.72 7.31
CA GLU A 10 -5.39 13.65 7.96
C GLU A 10 -4.77 14.26 9.23
N ASN A 11 -4.15 13.42 10.07
CA ASN A 11 -3.49 13.88 11.30
C ASN A 11 -2.27 14.77 11.02
N LEU A 12 -1.43 14.40 10.04
CA LEU A 12 -0.29 15.22 9.65
C LEU A 12 -0.75 16.57 9.08
N ALA A 13 -1.76 16.56 8.21
CA ALA A 13 -2.30 17.78 7.63
C ALA A 13 -2.83 18.72 8.71
N TYR A 14 -3.58 18.19 9.68
CA TYR A 14 -4.05 18.93 10.84
C TYR A 14 -2.89 19.55 11.63
N ASN A 15 -1.85 18.78 11.96
CA ASN A 15 -0.72 19.26 12.76
C ASN A 15 0.13 20.35 12.07
N TYR A 16 0.13 20.39 10.74
CA TYR A 16 0.84 21.37 9.94
C TYR A 16 -0.07 22.48 9.38
N ASP A 17 -1.34 22.51 9.80
CA ASP A 17 -2.41 23.39 9.28
C ASP A 17 -2.56 23.34 7.75
N ILE A 18 -2.24 22.22 7.13
CA ILE A 18 -2.28 22.05 5.67
C ILE A 18 -3.73 22.19 5.18
N PRO A 19 -3.99 23.01 4.14
CA PRO A 19 -5.30 23.10 3.52
C PRO A 19 -5.85 21.76 3.01
N LYS A 20 -7.18 21.60 3.11
CA LYS A 20 -7.87 20.34 2.78
C LYS A 20 -7.71 19.88 1.34
N ASP A 21 -7.54 20.79 0.40
CA ASP A 21 -7.29 20.48 -1.01
C ASP A 21 -5.90 19.84 -1.22
N ILE A 22 -4.86 20.34 -0.54
CA ILE A 22 -3.51 19.76 -0.56
C ILE A 22 -3.50 18.39 0.11
N GLU A 23 -4.11 18.28 1.30
CA GLU A 23 -4.29 17.00 2.00
C GLU A 23 -4.95 15.95 1.09
N ARG A 24 -6.07 16.32 0.48
CA ARG A 24 -6.85 15.43 -0.39
C ARG A 24 -6.02 14.99 -1.59
N ASN A 25 -5.25 15.89 -2.21
CA ASN A 25 -4.40 15.55 -3.34
C ASN A 25 -3.31 14.54 -2.96
N GLU A 26 -2.63 14.72 -1.83
CA GLU A 26 -1.61 13.76 -1.39
C GLU A 26 -2.22 12.42 -0.96
N TRP A 27 -3.39 12.45 -0.32
CA TRP A 27 -4.13 11.21 -0.02
C TRP A 27 -4.52 10.45 -1.29
N LEU A 28 -5.02 11.13 -2.33
CA LEU A 28 -5.40 10.47 -3.59
C LEU A 28 -4.20 9.84 -4.28
N LYS A 29 -3.04 10.51 -4.30
CA LYS A 29 -1.79 9.93 -4.82
C LYS A 29 -1.42 8.64 -4.07
N ALA A 30 -1.53 8.66 -2.74
CA ALA A 30 -1.27 7.50 -1.90
C ALA A 30 -2.25 6.36 -2.20
N TYR A 31 -3.54 6.68 -2.27
CA TYR A 31 -4.61 5.73 -2.52
C TYR A 31 -4.43 5.01 -3.86
N TYR A 32 -4.26 5.75 -4.96
CA TYR A 32 -4.13 5.17 -6.29
C TYR A 32 -2.87 4.31 -6.42
N TYR A 33 -1.72 4.81 -5.98
CA TYR A 33 -0.48 4.02 -5.98
C TYR A 33 -0.63 2.72 -5.21
N MET A 34 -1.19 2.77 -4.00
CA MET A 34 -1.36 1.57 -3.19
C MET A 34 -2.32 0.59 -3.88
N THR A 35 -3.41 1.10 -4.46
CA THR A 35 -4.40 0.29 -5.18
C THR A 35 -3.76 -0.43 -6.36
N ASP A 36 -2.97 0.28 -7.18
CA ASP A 36 -2.29 -0.30 -8.34
C ASP A 36 -1.34 -1.42 -7.94
N ILE A 37 -0.55 -1.23 -6.88
CA ILE A 37 0.36 -2.27 -6.38
C ILE A 37 -0.39 -3.49 -5.87
N LEU A 38 -1.51 -3.30 -5.16
CA LEU A 38 -2.34 -4.40 -4.67
C LEU A 38 -2.93 -5.18 -5.85
N LEU A 39 -3.45 -4.51 -6.87
CA LEU A 39 -4.01 -5.13 -8.08
C LEU A 39 -2.95 -5.89 -8.89
N ILE A 40 -1.76 -5.31 -9.05
CA ILE A 40 -0.63 -5.98 -9.72
C ILE A 40 -0.29 -7.28 -8.99
N ASN A 41 -0.26 -7.26 -7.66
CA ASN A 41 0.04 -8.45 -6.86
C ASN A 41 -1.08 -9.50 -6.92
N GLU A 42 -2.33 -9.06 -6.90
CA GLU A 42 -3.50 -9.93 -7.08
C GLU A 42 -3.46 -10.64 -8.44
N ASN A 43 -3.22 -9.91 -9.52
CA ASN A 43 -3.12 -10.49 -10.87
C ASN A 43 -1.98 -11.50 -10.98
N LYS A 44 -0.81 -11.20 -10.39
CA LYS A 44 0.32 -12.15 -10.36
C LYS A 44 -0.06 -13.45 -9.65
N PHE A 45 -0.75 -13.35 -8.51
CA PHE A 45 -1.19 -14.54 -7.79
C PHE A 45 -2.27 -15.30 -8.54
N HIS A 46 -3.25 -14.60 -9.11
CA HIS A 46 -4.30 -15.22 -9.92
C HIS A 46 -3.70 -16.05 -11.05
N ASN A 47 -2.78 -15.48 -11.82
CA ASN A 47 -2.11 -16.18 -12.92
C ASN A 47 -1.30 -17.38 -12.42
N TYR A 48 -0.53 -17.20 -11.33
CA TYR A 48 0.24 -18.29 -10.75
C TYR A 48 -0.66 -19.44 -10.28
N PHE A 49 -1.74 -19.11 -9.57
CA PHE A 49 -2.68 -20.08 -9.03
C PHE A 49 -3.43 -20.80 -10.15
N TYR A 50 -3.83 -20.08 -11.20
CA TYR A 50 -4.43 -20.65 -12.41
C TYR A 50 -3.51 -21.70 -13.06
N HIS A 51 -2.21 -21.38 -13.21
CA HIS A 51 -1.24 -22.34 -13.71
C HIS A 51 -1.09 -23.54 -12.78
N LEU A 52 -0.97 -23.32 -11.46
CA LEU A 52 -0.85 -24.40 -10.48
C LEU A 52 -2.00 -25.40 -10.59
N ILE A 53 -3.26 -24.94 -10.64
CA ILE A 53 -4.42 -25.83 -10.75
C ILE A 53 -4.54 -26.49 -12.13
N SER A 54 -4.01 -25.86 -13.18
CA SER A 54 -4.05 -26.42 -14.54
C SER A 54 -3.22 -27.70 -14.70
N TYR A 55 -2.22 -27.92 -13.83
CA TYR A 55 -1.43 -29.16 -13.79
C TYR A 55 -2.18 -30.34 -13.15
N GLY A 56 -3.35 -30.11 -12.54
CA GLY A 56 -4.16 -31.16 -11.92
C GLY A 56 -3.75 -31.46 -10.48
N LYS A 57 -3.54 -32.75 -10.16
CA LYS A 57 -3.25 -33.17 -8.77
C LYS A 57 -1.91 -32.59 -8.31
N CYS A 58 -1.93 -31.99 -7.13
CA CYS A 58 -0.79 -31.33 -6.50
C CYS A 58 -0.48 -32.01 -5.17
N ASP A 59 0.80 -32.08 -4.81
CA ASP A 59 1.19 -32.49 -3.45
C ASP A 59 0.65 -31.49 -2.41
N LYS A 60 0.16 -32.01 -1.29
CA LYS A 60 -0.46 -31.18 -0.25
C LYS A 60 0.55 -30.23 0.39
N ASN A 61 1.77 -30.68 0.67
CA ASN A 61 2.76 -29.86 1.35
C ASN A 61 3.22 -28.73 0.43
N PHE A 62 3.45 -29.04 -0.85
CA PHE A 62 3.74 -28.04 -1.86
C PHE A 62 2.61 -27.00 -1.99
N PHE A 63 1.35 -27.43 -2.00
CA PHE A 63 0.21 -26.50 -2.04
C PHE A 63 0.14 -25.58 -0.83
N LEU A 64 0.40 -26.11 0.37
CA LEU A 64 0.42 -25.32 1.60
C LEU A 64 1.58 -24.33 1.62
N GLU A 65 2.76 -24.71 1.12
CA GLU A 65 3.91 -23.82 0.96
C GLU A 65 3.60 -22.65 0.03
N VAL A 66 2.94 -22.90 -1.10
CA VAL A 66 2.45 -21.84 -2.01
C VAL A 66 1.52 -20.86 -1.29
N ILE A 67 0.58 -21.35 -0.48
CA ILE A 67 -0.32 -20.50 0.30
C ILE A 67 0.47 -19.64 1.29
N ASP A 68 1.44 -20.21 2.00
CA ASP A 68 2.24 -19.47 2.97
C ASP A 68 3.09 -18.37 2.31
N ILE A 69 3.74 -18.69 1.17
CA ILE A 69 4.45 -17.71 0.34
C ILE A 69 3.52 -16.55 -0.04
N HIS A 70 2.28 -16.86 -0.44
CA HIS A 70 1.32 -15.85 -0.83
C HIS A 70 0.90 -14.94 0.34
N ILE A 71 0.58 -15.52 1.49
CA ILE A 71 0.23 -14.78 2.71
C ILE A 71 1.39 -13.84 3.12
N ASN A 72 2.62 -14.36 3.08
CA ASN A 72 3.82 -13.60 3.41
C ASN A 72 4.09 -12.47 2.40
N SER A 73 3.89 -12.72 1.10
CA SER A 73 4.00 -11.68 0.06
C SER A 73 3.04 -10.51 0.34
N TRP A 74 1.76 -10.77 0.60
CA TRP A 74 0.79 -9.73 0.95
C TRP A 74 1.15 -8.97 2.21
N ARG A 75 1.63 -9.67 3.24
CA ARG A 75 2.06 -9.05 4.49
C ARG A 75 3.21 -8.07 4.23
N ASN A 76 4.19 -8.51 3.45
CA ASN A 76 5.36 -7.69 3.10
C ASN A 76 4.96 -6.48 2.26
N ILE A 77 4.14 -6.65 1.23
CA ILE A 77 3.64 -5.55 0.39
C ILE A 77 2.91 -4.49 1.23
N ARG A 78 1.99 -4.91 2.10
CA ARG A 78 1.27 -3.97 2.98
C ARG A 78 2.19 -3.23 3.93
N ARG A 79 3.18 -3.91 4.52
CA ARG A 79 4.17 -3.29 5.42
C ARG A 79 5.05 -2.29 4.68
N SER A 80 5.55 -2.66 3.51
CA SER A 80 6.39 -1.80 2.67
C SER A 80 5.64 -0.55 2.22
N MET A 81 4.39 -0.70 1.74
CA MET A 81 3.57 0.45 1.35
C MET A 81 3.26 1.37 2.52
N ASN A 82 2.94 0.81 3.69
CA ASN A 82 2.68 1.60 4.89
C ASN A 82 3.92 2.44 5.25
N ASN A 83 5.10 1.82 5.31
CA ASN A 83 6.35 2.52 5.63
C ASN A 83 6.70 3.60 4.59
N LEU A 84 6.56 3.28 3.30
CA LEU A 84 6.84 4.20 2.21
C LEU A 84 5.95 5.43 2.27
N TRP A 85 4.63 5.24 2.41
CA TRP A 85 3.68 6.35 2.40
C TRP A 85 3.72 7.17 3.68
N THR A 86 3.93 6.55 4.85
CA THR A 86 4.18 7.27 6.10
C THR A 86 5.37 8.21 5.94
N LYS A 87 6.51 7.71 5.45
CA LYS A 87 7.70 8.54 5.23
C LYS A 87 7.44 9.65 4.20
N LYS A 88 6.87 9.28 3.06
CA LYS A 88 6.61 10.22 1.96
C LYS A 88 5.67 11.35 2.35
N LEU A 89 4.57 11.06 3.06
CA LEU A 89 3.62 12.08 3.52
C LEU A 89 4.28 13.00 4.54
N ASN A 90 5.04 12.46 5.49
CA ASN A 90 5.78 13.24 6.47
C ASN A 90 6.76 14.21 5.79
N ASP A 91 7.57 13.72 4.86
CA ASP A 91 8.52 14.55 4.11
C ASP A 91 7.81 15.59 3.23
N THR A 92 6.66 15.24 2.65
CA THR A 92 5.90 16.14 1.77
C THR A 92 5.28 17.30 2.54
N PHE A 93 4.60 17.04 3.66
CA PHE A 93 3.95 18.11 4.42
C PHE A 93 4.95 18.95 5.21
N LYS A 94 5.97 18.33 5.83
CA LYS A 94 7.01 19.07 6.56
C LYS A 94 7.74 20.08 5.67
N ASN A 95 7.98 19.74 4.41
CA ASN A 95 8.70 20.60 3.47
C ASN A 95 7.76 21.40 2.55
N HIS A 96 6.45 21.32 2.75
CA HIS A 96 5.49 21.99 1.89
C HIS A 96 5.68 23.52 1.99
N PRO A 97 5.64 24.29 0.89
CA PRO A 97 5.80 25.75 0.91
C PRO A 97 4.84 26.48 1.85
N TYR A 98 3.67 25.89 2.11
CA TYR A 98 2.70 26.42 3.07
C TYR A 98 3.22 26.37 4.52
N VAL A 99 4.02 25.35 4.86
CA VAL A 99 4.59 25.15 6.19
C VAL A 99 5.92 25.88 6.34
N THR A 100 6.76 25.86 5.30
CA THR A 100 8.12 26.43 5.36
C THR A 100 8.16 27.95 5.21
N LYS A 101 7.06 28.58 4.78
CA LYS A 101 6.93 30.05 4.66
C LYS A 101 6.11 30.69 5.80
N LYS A 102 5.60 29.90 6.73
CA LYS A 102 5.08 30.39 8.01
C LYS A 102 6.23 30.73 8.94
#